data_AF-A0A8C9FUV6-F1
#
_entry.id   AF-A0A8C9FUV6-F1
#
_cell.length_a   1.000
_cell.length_b   1.000
_cell.length_c   1.000
_cell.angle_alpha   90.00
_cell.angle_beta   90.00
_cell.angle_gamma   90.00
#
_symmetry.space_group_name_H-M   'P 1'
#
loop_
_entity.id
_entity.type
_entity.pdbx_description
1 polymer ?
#
loop_
_entity_poly.entity_id
_entity_poly.type
_entity_poly.pdbx_seq_one_letter_code
_entity_poly.pdbx_strand_id
1 'polypeptide(L)'
;LRSDLLVHRTMLFSLSEECFTSANKKYLSQCLYFKIIRGALKEEKSIMVKSSPVDLVTETDQKVENFIISLIKEKYPSHRYSS
;
A
#
# COMPACT_ATOMS: atom_id res chain seq x y z
N LEU A 1 -2.92 -19.63 0.00
CA LEU A 1 -3.01 -19.43 -1.47
C LEU A 1 -4.40 -19.06 -1.97
N ARG A 2 -5.49 -19.80 -1.68
CA ARG A 2 -6.88 -19.39 -2.05
C ARG A 2 -7.63 -18.62 -0.96
N SER A 3 -7.12 -18.65 0.27
CA SER A 3 -7.66 -17.97 1.46
C SER A 3 -7.20 -16.51 1.60
N ASP A 4 -5.99 -16.19 1.14
CA ASP A 4 -5.36 -14.87 1.33
C ASP A 4 -6.00 -13.79 0.44
N LEU A 5 -6.47 -14.17 -0.76
CA LEU A 5 -7.24 -13.29 -1.63
C LEU A 5 -8.60 -12.90 -1.03
N LEU A 6 -9.20 -13.78 -0.22
CA LEU A 6 -10.51 -13.52 0.37
C LEU A 6 -10.39 -12.47 1.47
N VAL A 7 -9.36 -12.56 2.34
CA VAL A 7 -9.09 -11.55 3.39
C VAL A 7 -8.81 -10.17 2.78
N HIS A 8 -8.07 -10.11 1.67
CA HIS A 8 -7.83 -8.86 0.95
C HIS A 8 -9.12 -8.33 0.30
N ARG A 9 -10.00 -9.22 -0.20
CA ARG A 9 -11.28 -8.86 -0.82
C ARG A 9 -12.31 -8.36 0.19
N THR A 10 -12.35 -8.91 1.41
CA THR A 10 -13.24 -8.42 2.48
C THR A 10 -12.76 -7.09 3.06
N MET A 11 -11.45 -6.86 3.18
CA MET A 11 -10.91 -5.54 3.53
C MET A 11 -11.12 -4.49 2.41
N LEU A 12 -11.10 -4.91 1.14
CA LEU A 12 -11.36 -4.05 -0.01
C LEU A 12 -12.85 -3.66 -0.14
N PHE A 13 -13.77 -4.55 0.23
CA PHE A 13 -15.22 -4.34 0.09
C PHE A 13 -15.80 -3.46 1.20
N SER A 14 -15.25 -3.52 2.42
CA SER A 14 -15.65 -2.63 3.52
C SER A 14 -15.13 -1.19 3.37
N LEU A 15 -14.20 -0.94 2.46
CA LEU A 15 -13.66 0.41 2.17
C LEU A 15 -14.29 1.07 0.94
N SER A 16 -15.14 0.38 0.17
CA SER A 16 -15.67 0.90 -1.09
C SER A 16 -16.89 1.82 -0.96
N GLU A 17 -17.60 1.84 0.18
CA GLU A 17 -18.80 2.69 0.31
C GLU A 17 -18.59 4.03 1.05
N GLU A 18 -17.52 4.19 1.86
CA GLU A 18 -17.35 5.43 2.65
C GLU A 18 -16.36 6.46 2.05
N CYS A 19 -15.60 6.14 1.00
CA CYS A 19 -14.48 7.01 0.58
C CYS A 19 -14.76 7.97 -0.59
N PHE A 20 -16.02 8.21 -0.99
CA PHE A 20 -16.28 8.95 -2.23
C PHE A 20 -16.24 10.49 -2.15
N THR A 21 -16.43 11.14 -1.00
CA THR A 21 -16.54 12.63 -1.01
C THR A 21 -16.12 13.32 0.29
N SER A 22 -14.83 13.37 0.61
CA SER A 22 -14.35 14.40 1.55
C SER A 22 -12.92 14.83 1.26
N ALA A 23 -12.74 16.12 0.95
CA ALA A 23 -11.46 16.79 0.72
C ALA A 23 -10.68 17.02 2.04
N ASN A 24 -10.58 15.99 2.87
CA ASN A 24 -9.84 16.01 4.13
C ASN A 24 -8.46 15.35 3.93
N LYS A 25 -7.38 16.02 4.38
CA LYS A 25 -5.98 15.55 4.22
C LYS A 25 -5.76 14.12 4.73
N LYS A 26 -6.51 13.70 5.77
CA LYS A 26 -6.50 12.33 6.33
C LYS A 26 -7.05 11.28 5.36
N TYR A 27 -8.13 11.59 4.64
CA TYR A 27 -8.74 10.67 3.69
C TYR A 27 -8.02 10.69 2.34
N LEU A 28 -7.40 11.82 1.97
CA LEU A 28 -6.59 11.93 0.76
C LEU A 28 -5.39 10.96 0.75
N SER A 29 -4.67 10.82 1.86
CA SER A 29 -3.55 9.87 1.95
C SER A 29 -4.03 8.41 1.84
N GLN A 30 -5.20 8.09 2.42
CA GLN A 30 -5.82 6.77 2.32
C GLN A 30 -6.29 6.47 0.88
N CYS A 31 -6.94 7.43 0.22
CA CYS A 31 -7.30 7.34 -1.19
C CYS A 31 -6.08 7.17 -2.11
N LEU A 32 -4.98 7.87 -1.81
CA LEU A 32 -3.75 7.79 -2.60
C LEU A 32 -3.04 6.44 -2.43
N TYR A 33 -2.97 5.92 -1.20
CA TYR A 33 -2.50 4.56 -0.93
C TYR A 33 -3.31 3.53 -1.75
N PHE A 34 -4.64 3.66 -1.72
CA PHE A 34 -5.52 2.77 -2.45
C PHE A 34 -5.31 2.83 -3.96
N LYS A 35 -5.03 4.01 -4.51
CA LYS A 35 -4.69 4.20 -5.93
C LYS A 35 -3.39 3.49 -6.31
N ILE A 36 -2.36 3.56 -5.46
CA ILE A 36 -1.07 2.88 -5.69
C ILE A 36 -1.28 1.37 -5.79
N ILE A 37 -2.00 0.77 -4.83
CA ILE A 37 -2.30 -0.67 -4.83
C ILE A 37 -3.14 -1.06 -6.05
N ARG A 38 -4.21 -0.31 -6.35
CA ARG A 38 -5.08 -0.60 -7.50
C ARG A 38 -4.38 -0.47 -8.84
N GLY A 39 -3.47 0.50 -9.00
CA GLY A 39 -2.65 0.63 -10.19
C GLY A 39 -1.76 -0.59 -10.36
N ALA A 40 -1.05 -0.97 -9.31
CA ALA A 40 -0.14 -2.10 -9.38
C ALA A 40 -0.84 -3.44 -9.65
N LEU A 41 -2.06 -3.65 -9.15
CA LEU A 41 -2.83 -4.88 -9.43
C LEU A 41 -3.25 -5.02 -10.90
N LYS A 42 -3.20 -3.95 -11.69
CA LYS A 42 -3.54 -3.96 -13.12
C LYS A 42 -2.33 -4.13 -14.03
N GLU A 43 -1.13 -3.98 -13.50
CA GLU A 43 0.13 -4.06 -14.23
C GLU A 43 0.75 -5.45 -14.08
N GLU A 44 1.54 -5.86 -15.07
CA GLU A 44 2.38 -7.05 -14.95
C GLU A 44 3.39 -6.84 -13.81
N LYS A 45 3.45 -7.81 -12.89
CA LYS A 45 4.24 -7.70 -11.66
C LYS A 45 5.64 -8.28 -11.90
N SER A 46 6.65 -7.42 -11.87
CA SER A 46 8.03 -7.86 -11.67
C SER A 46 8.19 -8.39 -10.24
N ILE A 47 8.47 -9.69 -10.13
CA ILE A 47 8.74 -10.37 -8.86
C ILE A 47 10.25 -10.40 -8.66
N MET A 48 10.71 -9.81 -7.56
CA MET A 48 12.11 -9.88 -7.14
C MET A 48 12.23 -10.88 -5.99
N VAL A 49 13.30 -11.67 -6.01
CA VAL A 49 13.67 -12.54 -4.90
C VAL A 49 14.53 -11.74 -3.93
N LYS A 50 14.17 -11.74 -2.64
CA LYS A 50 14.90 -11.03 -1.60
C LYS A 50 15.99 -11.96 -1.02
N SER A 51 15.75 -12.65 0.08
CA SER A 51 16.78 -13.48 0.73
C SER A 51 16.74 -14.96 0.34
N SER A 52 15.59 -15.46 -0.11
CA SER A 52 15.39 -16.86 -0.48
C SER A 52 14.33 -16.98 -1.59
N PRO A 53 14.27 -18.08 -2.34
CA PRO A 53 13.33 -18.25 -3.47
C PRO A 53 11.84 -18.12 -3.11
N VAL A 54 11.49 -18.19 -1.82
CA VAL A 54 10.13 -18.02 -1.31
C VAL A 54 9.90 -16.64 -0.66
N ASP A 55 10.97 -15.86 -0.47
CA ASP A 55 10.95 -14.50 0.06
C ASP A 55 10.89 -13.53 -1.12
N LEU A 56 9.67 -13.20 -1.52
CA LEU A 56 9.38 -12.38 -2.69
C LEU A 56 9.05 -10.95 -2.28
N VAL A 57 9.53 -10.01 -3.08
CA VAL A 57 9.21 -8.60 -2.96
C VAL A 57 8.85 -8.06 -4.34
N THR A 58 7.89 -7.15 -4.40
CA THR A 58 7.49 -6.50 -5.65
C THR A 58 7.82 -5.02 -5.60
N GLU A 59 7.90 -4.38 -6.76
CA GLU A 59 8.04 -2.92 -6.84
C GLU A 59 6.92 -2.17 -6.11
N THR A 60 5.75 -2.81 -5.95
CA THR A 60 4.61 -2.23 -5.24
C THR A 60 4.92 -2.07 -3.76
N ASP A 61 5.56 -3.07 -3.15
CA ASP A 61 5.93 -3.05 -1.74
C ASP A 61 6.88 -1.89 -1.46
N GLN A 62 7.87 -1.67 -2.33
CA GLN A 62 8.79 -0.55 -2.21
C GLN A 62 8.11 0.81 -2.41
N LYS A 63 7.19 0.93 -3.40
CA LYS A 63 6.41 2.16 -3.63
C LYS A 63 5.54 2.51 -2.43
N VAL A 64 4.92 1.51 -1.82
CA VAL A 64 4.10 1.65 -0.61
C VAL A 64 4.94 2.08 0.58
N GLU A 65 6.08 1.42 0.82
CA GLU A 65 6.97 1.74 1.93
C GLU A 65 7.48 3.18 1.82
N ASN A 66 7.96 3.59 0.65
CA ASN A 66 8.42 4.95 0.39
C ASN A 66 7.31 5.99 0.62
N PHE A 67 6.09 5.68 0.18
CA PHE A 67 4.94 6.54 0.41
C PHE A 67 4.64 6.71 1.91
N ILE A 68 4.61 5.62 2.68
CA ILE A 68 4.36 5.66 4.13
C ILE A 68 5.47 6.42 4.86
N ILE A 69 6.74 6.14 4.53
CA ILE A 69 7.89 6.86 5.09
C ILE A 69 7.76 8.36 4.83
N SER A 70 7.33 8.77 3.63
CA SER A 70 7.15 10.19 3.29
C SER A 70 6.11 10.88 4.18
N LEU A 71 4.98 10.21 4.45
CA LEU A 71 3.91 10.73 5.31
C LEU A 71 4.37 10.84 6.76
N ILE A 72 5.13 9.85 7.24
CA ILE A 72 5.66 9.85 8.60
C ILE A 72 6.70 10.95 8.76
N LYS A 73 7.61 11.13 7.79
CA LYS A 73 8.61 12.21 7.81
C LYS A 73 7.96 13.59 7.78
N GLU A 74 6.88 13.77 7.00
CA GLU A 74 6.13 15.02 6.97
C GLU A 74 5.51 15.34 8.34
N LYS A 75 4.92 14.34 9.00
CA LYS A 75 4.19 14.53 10.26
C LYS A 75 5.10 14.53 11.50
N TYR A 76 6.18 13.76 11.47
CA TYR A 76 7.10 13.50 12.58
C TYR A 76 8.56 13.60 12.10
N PRO A 77 9.06 14.80 11.77
CA PRO A 77 10.36 14.98 11.11
C PRO A 77 11.56 14.53 11.95
N SER A 78 11.42 14.45 13.28
CA SER A 78 12.47 13.96 14.20
C SER A 78 12.46 12.44 14.38
N HIS A 79 11.43 11.73 13.91
CA HIS A 79 11.32 10.29 14.04
C HIS A 79 12.25 9.60 13.04
N ARG A 80 13.13 8.71 13.53
CA ARG A 80 14.07 7.97 12.70
C ARG A 80 13.42 6.67 12.23
N TYR A 81 13.52 6.40 10.93
CA TYR A 81 13.10 5.14 10.32
C TYR A 81 14.35 4.27 10.10
N SER A 82 14.30 3.01 10.51
CA SER A 82 15.34 2.01 10.21
C SER A 82 14.87 1.12 9.07
N SER A 83 15.60 1.19 7.95
CA SER A 83 15.46 0.31 6.78
C SER A 83 16.00 -1.10 7.03
#